data_AF-A0A7C0XJK9-F1
#
_entry.id   AF-A0A7C0XJK9-F1
#
_cell.length_a   1.000
_cell.length_b   1.000
_cell.length_c   1.000
_cell.angle_alpha   90.00
_cell.angle_beta   90.00
_cell.angle_gamma   90.00
#
_symmetry.space_group_name_H-M   'P 1'
#
loop_
_entity.id
_entity.type
_entity.pdbx_description
1 polymer ?
#
loop_
_entity_poly.entity_id
_entity_poly.type
_entity_poly.pdbx_seq_one_letter_code
_entity_poly.pdbx_strand_id
1 'polypeptide(L)'
;VTGRRRRIGKFDFELAKYATMVNSASQVAITCVDYIDKSCKGVKTYSELSDKTKRFIEKVERELETPVTLISTGPGIDEIIDLREEKL
;
A
#
# COMPACT_ATOMS: atom_id res chain seq x y z
N VAL A 1 7.00 -20.93 5.19
CA VAL A 1 7.20 -22.37 5.43
C VAL A 1 8.69 -22.75 5.53
N THR A 2 9.55 -22.49 4.54
CA THR A 2 10.96 -22.99 4.52
C THR A 2 12.02 -22.18 5.30
N GLY A 3 11.65 -21.06 5.93
CA GLY A 3 12.58 -20.21 6.71
C GLY A 3 13.64 -19.44 5.90
N ARG A 4 13.73 -19.66 4.57
CA ARG A 4 14.69 -18.94 3.71
C ARG A 4 14.38 -17.44 3.66
N ARG A 5 15.42 -16.62 3.78
CA ARG A 5 15.32 -15.16 3.66
C ARG A 5 14.82 -14.79 2.26
N ARG A 6 13.74 -14.02 2.18
CA ARG A 6 13.20 -13.49 0.92
C ARG A 6 14.14 -12.43 0.36
N ARG A 7 14.30 -12.42 -0.97
CA ARG A 7 14.99 -11.33 -1.68
C ARG A 7 14.13 -10.08 -1.61
N ILE A 8 14.75 -8.94 -1.34
CA ILE A 8 14.07 -7.65 -1.18
C ILE A 8 14.43 -6.78 -2.39
N GLY A 9 13.47 -6.00 -2.88
CA GLY A 9 13.64 -5.05 -3.97
C GLY A 9 12.86 -3.76 -3.71
N LYS A 10 13.03 -2.78 -4.60
CA LYS A 10 12.19 -1.58 -4.62
C LYS A 10 10.82 -1.93 -5.23
N PHE A 11 9.83 -1.06 -4.99
CA PHE A 11 8.53 -1.20 -5.64
C PHE A 11 8.66 -1.03 -7.15
N ASP A 12 8.13 -2.00 -7.90
CA ASP A 12 8.15 -2.03 -9.36
C ASP A 12 6.78 -1.58 -9.89
N PHE A 13 6.73 -0.37 -10.44
CA PHE A 13 5.50 0.23 -10.94
C PHE A 13 5.03 -0.40 -12.25
N GLU A 14 5.94 -0.84 -13.12
CA GLU A 14 5.57 -1.45 -14.40
C GLU A 14 4.93 -2.82 -14.17
N LEU A 15 5.53 -3.61 -13.29
CA LEU A 15 4.97 -4.91 -12.91
C LEU A 15 3.61 -4.75 -12.22
N ALA A 16 3.47 -3.76 -11.33
CA ALA A 16 2.22 -3.49 -10.64
C ALA A 16 1.12 -3.05 -11.63
N LYS A 17 1.45 -2.17 -12.58
CA LYS A 17 0.52 -1.73 -13.64
C LYS A 17 0.08 -2.91 -14.50
N TYR A 18 1.01 -3.75 -14.93
CA TYR A 18 0.71 -4.96 -15.69
C TYR A 18 -0.20 -5.91 -14.91
N ALA A 19 0.10 -6.17 -13.63
CA ALA A 19 -0.72 -7.03 -12.79
C ALA A 19 -2.15 -6.49 -12.63
N THR A 20 -2.30 -5.19 -12.44
CA THR A 20 -3.61 -4.52 -12.30
C THR A 20 -4.42 -4.63 -13.59
N MET A 21 -3.78 -4.42 -14.75
CA MET A 21 -4.41 -4.58 -16.05
C MET A 21 -4.87 -6.03 -16.29
N VAL A 22 -4.01 -7.02 -16.01
CA VAL A 22 -4.34 -8.45 -16.23
C VAL A 22 -5.49 -8.91 -15.34
N ASN A 23 -5.54 -8.43 -14.09
CA ASN A 23 -6.59 -8.81 -13.16
C ASN A 23 -7.86 -7.94 -13.29
N SER A 24 -7.84 -6.89 -14.12
CA SER A 24 -8.90 -5.87 -14.17
C SER A 24 -9.25 -5.37 -12.77
N ALA A 25 -8.22 -5.06 -11.98
CA ALA A 25 -8.39 -4.73 -10.57
C ALA A 25 -9.20 -3.43 -10.41
N SER A 26 -10.24 -3.48 -9.60
CA SER A 26 -11.04 -2.30 -9.25
C SER A 26 -10.43 -1.49 -8.11
N GLN A 27 -9.60 -2.13 -7.29
CA GLN A 27 -9.03 -1.58 -6.05
C GLN A 27 -7.67 -2.20 -5.78
N VAL A 28 -6.80 -1.44 -5.10
CA VAL A 28 -5.48 -1.89 -4.67
C VAL A 28 -5.36 -1.81 -3.15
N ALA A 29 -4.75 -2.84 -2.56
CA ALA A 29 -4.33 -2.84 -1.17
C ALA A 29 -2.79 -2.74 -1.09
N ILE A 30 -2.29 -1.76 -0.33
CA ILE A 30 -0.86 -1.62 -0.04
C ILE A 30 -0.58 -2.11 1.38
N THR A 31 0.44 -2.94 1.56
CA THR A 31 0.81 -3.49 2.87
C THR A 31 2.21 -3.07 3.28
N CYS A 32 2.47 -3.08 4.59
CA CYS A 32 3.78 -2.83 5.17
C CYS A 32 4.33 -1.41 4.90
N VAL A 33 3.47 -0.38 4.94
CA VAL A 33 3.92 1.01 4.73
C VAL A 33 4.86 1.50 5.83
N ASP A 34 4.86 0.84 6.99
CA ASP A 34 5.81 1.04 8.10
C ASP A 34 7.27 0.78 7.71
N TYR A 35 7.53 0.04 6.62
CA TYR A 35 8.87 -0.14 6.07
C TYR A 35 9.37 1.07 5.28
N ILE A 36 8.46 1.89 4.74
CA ILE A 36 8.81 3.14 4.05
C ILE A 36 9.18 4.20 5.09
N ASP A 37 8.40 4.24 6.17
CA ASP A 37 8.57 5.13 7.31
C ASP A 37 8.06 4.46 8.59
N LYS A 38 8.99 4.23 9.53
CA LYS A 38 8.68 3.57 10.81
C LYS A 38 7.71 4.35 11.70
N SER A 39 7.58 5.67 11.48
CA SER A 39 6.64 6.50 12.23
C SER A 39 5.18 6.20 11.90
N CYS A 40 4.91 5.59 10.74
CA CYS A 40 3.56 5.25 10.31
C CYS A 40 3.04 3.95 10.94
N LYS A 41 3.81 3.29 11.81
CA LYS A 41 3.41 2.02 12.41
C LYS A 41 2.21 2.18 13.34
N GLY A 42 1.16 1.41 13.11
CA GLY A 42 -0.06 1.43 13.93
C GLY A 42 -0.97 2.65 13.69
N VAL A 43 -0.67 3.46 12.68
CA VAL A 43 -1.53 4.57 12.26
C VAL A 43 -2.82 4.02 11.65
N LYS A 44 -3.97 4.58 12.06
CA LYS A 44 -5.31 4.17 11.59
C LYS A 44 -5.99 5.21 10.71
N THR A 45 -5.43 6.41 10.63
CA THR A 45 -6.00 7.52 9.85
C THR A 45 -5.05 7.94 8.74
N TYR A 46 -5.56 8.18 7.54
CA TYR A 46 -4.74 8.65 6.41
C TYR A 46 -4.00 9.97 6.71
N SER A 47 -4.65 10.89 7.43
CA SER A 47 -4.08 12.20 7.80
C SER A 47 -2.82 12.11 8.66
N GLU A 48 -2.67 11.04 9.45
CA GLU A 48 -1.54 10.82 10.35
C GLU A 48 -0.35 10.14 9.65
N LEU A 49 -0.52 9.69 8.40
CA LEU A 49 0.60 9.17 7.62
C LEU A 49 1.63 10.26 7.33
N SER A 50 2.90 9.89 7.33
CA SER A 50 3.97 10.80 6.95
C SER A 50 3.85 11.20 5.47
N ASP A 51 4.30 12.42 5.15
CA ASP A 51 4.22 12.94 3.79
C ASP A 51 4.94 12.06 2.76
N LYS A 52 5.99 11.35 3.21
CA LYS A 52 6.71 10.40 2.37
C LYS A 52 5.82 9.22 1.97
N THR A 53 5.06 8.69 2.91
CA THR A 53 4.13 7.57 2.68
C THR A 53 2.93 8.01 1.84
N LYS A 54 2.36 9.19 2.12
CA LYS A 54 1.29 9.77 1.30
C LYS A 54 1.71 9.97 -0.15
N ARG A 55 2.86 10.60 -0.39
CA ARG A 55 3.43 10.77 -1.74
C ARG A 55 3.67 9.44 -2.46
N PHE A 56 4.04 8.39 -1.71
CA PHE A 56 4.20 7.06 -2.29
C PHE A 56 2.85 6.48 -2.72
N ILE A 57 1.82 6.55 -1.87
CA ILE A 57 0.47 6.06 -2.18
C ILE A 57 -0.11 6.83 -3.37
N GLU A 58 -0.02 8.15 -3.38
CA GLU A 58 -0.48 8.99 -4.50
C GLU A 58 0.23 8.64 -5.81
N LYS A 59 1.55 8.38 -5.74
CA LYS A 59 2.30 7.92 -6.91
C LYS A 59 1.80 6.55 -7.38
N VAL A 60 1.57 5.61 -6.48
CA VAL A 60 1.04 4.28 -6.81
C VAL A 60 -0.32 4.43 -7.49
N GLU A 61 -1.28 5.16 -6.90
CA GLU A 61 -2.60 5.39 -7.50
C GLU A 61 -2.52 6.01 -8.91
N ARG A 62 -1.64 7.00 -9.10
CA ARG A 62 -1.46 7.66 -10.40
C ARG A 62 -0.89 6.73 -11.47
N GLU A 63 0.12 5.94 -11.14
CA GLU A 63 0.77 5.04 -12.12
C GLU A 63 -0.13 3.84 -12.48
N LEU A 64 -0.92 3.37 -11.51
CA LEU A 64 -1.83 2.23 -11.66
C LEU A 64 -3.21 2.59 -12.18
N GLU A 65 -3.57 3.88 -12.18
CA GLU A 65 -4.89 4.39 -12.59
C GLU A 65 -6.05 3.68 -11.85
N THR A 66 -5.77 3.21 -10.62
CA THR A 66 -6.67 2.41 -9.79
C THR A 66 -6.58 2.89 -8.34
N PRO A 67 -7.71 3.07 -7.63
CA PRO A 67 -7.71 3.59 -6.27
C PRO A 67 -7.08 2.60 -5.28
N VAL A 68 -6.25 3.14 -4.38
CA VAL A 68 -5.73 2.43 -3.22
C VAL A 68 -6.70 2.65 -2.07
N THR A 69 -7.45 1.59 -1.74
CA THR A 69 -8.53 1.64 -0.76
C THR A 69 -8.14 1.05 0.60
N LEU A 70 -7.15 0.16 0.63
CA LEU A 70 -6.70 -0.50 1.86
C LEU A 70 -5.20 -0.28 2.06
N ILE A 71 -4.82 0.18 3.25
CA ILE A 71 -3.42 0.45 3.58
C ILE A 71 -3.10 -0.19 4.93
N SER A 72 -2.27 -1.23 4.95
CA SER A 72 -1.80 -1.86 6.19
C SER A 72 -0.54 -1.16 6.70
N THR A 73 -0.64 -0.67 7.94
CA THR A 73 0.38 0.10 8.66
C THR A 73 1.15 -0.74 9.68
N GLY A 74 0.84 -2.03 9.83
CA GLY A 74 1.58 -2.93 10.70
C GLY A 74 1.06 -4.37 10.71
N PRO A 75 1.66 -5.25 11.53
CA PRO A 75 1.29 -6.66 11.65
C PRO A 75 -0.04 -6.91 12.40
N GLY A 76 -0.54 -5.95 13.16
CA GLY A 76 -1.81 -6.05 13.88
C GLY A 76 -3.00 -6.08 12.92
N ILE A 77 -4.07 -6.77 13.31
CA ILE A 77 -5.30 -6.88 12.50
C ILE A 77 -5.99 -5.52 12.37
N ASP A 78 -5.88 -4.70 13.43
CA ASP A 78 -6.43 -3.36 13.53
C ASP A 78 -5.47 -2.27 13.00
N GLU A 79 -4.27 -2.65 12.56
CA GLU A 79 -3.26 -1.74 11.97
C GLU A 79 -3.50 -1.61 10.45
N ILE A 80 -4.70 -1.16 10.09
CA ILE A 80 -5.15 -0.95 8.73
C ILE A 80 -5.97 0.33 8.61
N ILE A 81 -5.74 1.07 7.53
CA ILE A 81 -6.54 2.22 7.11
C ILE A 81 -7.47 1.73 6.01
N ASP A 82 -8.76 1.96 6.20
CA ASP A 82 -9.81 1.61 5.26
C ASP A 82 -10.40 2.88 4.64
N LEU A 83 -10.22 3.03 3.33
CA LEU A 83 -10.68 4.16 2.53
C LEU A 83 -11.73 3.74 1.50
N ARG A 84 -12.32 2.55 1.64
CA ARG A 84 -13.31 2.03 0.69
C ARG A 84 -14.53 2.93 0.59
N GLU A 85 -15.04 3.46 1.71
CA GLU A 85 -16.22 4.33 1.69
C GLU A 85 -15.95 5.70 1.06
N GLU A 86 -14.70 6.16 1.03
CA GLU A 86 -14.33 7.48 0.51
C GLU A 86 -13.98 7.46 -0.98
N LYS A 87 -13.54 6.31 -1.51
CA LYS A 87 -12.93 6.18 -2.84
C LYS A 87 -13.71 5.29 -3.81
N LEU A 88 -14.85 4.72 -3.42
CA LEU A 88 -15.70 3.85 -4.25
C LEU A 88 -17.10 4.42 -4.44
#